data_AF-A0A373P1B3-F1
#
_entry.id   AF-A0A373P1B3-F1
#
_cell.length_a   1.000
_cell.length_b   1.000
_cell.length_c   1.000
_cell.angle_alpha   90.00
_cell.angle_beta   90.00
_cell.angle_gamma   90.00
#
_symmetry.space_group_name_H-M   'P 1'
#
loop_
_entity.id
_entity.type
_entity.pdbx_description
1 polymer ?
#
loop_
_entity_poly.entity_id
_entity_poly.type
_entity_poly.pdbx_seq_one_letter_code
_entity_poly.pdbx_strand_id
1 'polypeptide(L)'
;MVTKDADGTWNEDLCTSGYVGYGGVGETTEWNRKTPRGQFSFTYAFGILPNPGTELSYTQVDDTYYWVDDVNSRYYNQFVTTKTTPKAWNSAEHIIEINPAYHYVLSLDYNPSCTPGVGSAISCTAVQTVRPADAFLSQKTR
;
A
#
# COMPACT_ATOMS: atom_id res chain seq x y z
N MET A 1 -6.01 -6.40 -13.75
CA MET A 1 -4.70 -6.86 -14.23
C MET A 1 -4.86 -7.29 -15.67
N VAL A 2 -3.91 -6.94 -16.51
CA VAL A 2 -3.91 -7.29 -17.94
C VAL A 2 -2.55 -7.86 -18.33
N THR A 3 -2.54 -8.82 -19.24
CA THR A 3 -1.33 -9.39 -19.84
C THR A 3 -1.33 -9.11 -21.33
N LYS A 4 -0.16 -8.84 -21.91
CA LYS A 4 0.00 -8.59 -23.33
C LYS A 4 0.54 -9.85 -24.01
N ASP A 5 -0.20 -10.36 -24.98
CA ASP A 5 0.22 -11.49 -25.80
C ASP A 5 1.37 -11.11 -26.75
N ALA A 6 2.02 -12.13 -27.32
CA ALA A 6 3.13 -11.96 -28.26
C ALA A 6 2.73 -11.19 -29.54
N ASP A 7 1.46 -11.23 -29.92
CA ASP A 7 0.90 -10.48 -31.05
C ASP A 7 0.55 -9.02 -30.71
N GLY A 8 0.70 -8.63 -29.45
CA GLY A 8 0.45 -7.30 -28.94
C GLY A 8 -0.98 -7.06 -28.43
N THR A 9 -1.84 -8.08 -28.43
CA THR A 9 -3.20 -8.01 -27.87
C THR A 9 -3.15 -7.95 -26.34
N TRP A 10 -3.97 -7.09 -25.74
CA TRP A 10 -4.13 -7.04 -24.28
C TRP A 10 -5.32 -7.91 -23.85
N ASN A 11 -5.08 -8.84 -22.95
CA ASN A 11 -6.11 -9.66 -22.33
C ASN A 11 -6.32 -9.24 -20.87
N GLU A 12 -7.58 -9.25 -20.43
CA GLU A 12 -7.92 -9.02 -19.04
C GLU A 12 -7.76 -10.33 -18.25
N ASP A 13 -6.86 -10.33 -17.27
CA ASP A 13 -6.64 -11.49 -16.39
C ASP A 13 -7.48 -11.40 -15.12
N LEU A 14 -7.72 -10.17 -14.63
CA LEU A 14 -8.45 -9.91 -13.40
C LEU A 14 -9.13 -8.54 -13.46
N CYS A 15 -10.43 -8.52 -13.22
CA CYS A 15 -11.20 -7.31 -12.93
C CYS A 15 -11.90 -7.47 -11.58
N THR A 16 -11.77 -6.46 -10.74
CA THR A 16 -12.45 -6.41 -9.44
C THR A 16 -12.85 -4.99 -9.11
N SER A 17 -13.82 -4.85 -8.22
CA SER A 17 -14.19 -3.55 -7.66
C SER A 17 -13.09 -3.06 -6.72
N GLY A 18 -12.92 -1.75 -6.65
CA GLY A 18 -11.99 -1.14 -5.73
C GLY A 18 -12.41 0.25 -5.28
N TYR A 19 -11.87 0.65 -4.15
CA TYR A 19 -12.09 1.96 -3.56
C TYR A 19 -10.92 2.88 -3.86
N VAL A 20 -11.25 4.14 -4.12
CA VAL A 20 -10.27 5.23 -4.30
C VAL A 20 -10.46 6.26 -3.19
N GLY A 21 -9.44 7.11 -3.00
CA GLY A 21 -9.48 8.20 -2.04
C GLY A 21 -10.69 9.12 -2.27
N TYR A 22 -11.17 9.73 -1.19
CA TYR A 22 -12.36 10.61 -1.22
C TYR A 22 -12.24 11.75 -2.25
N GLY A 23 -11.01 12.25 -2.47
CA GLY A 23 -10.72 13.28 -3.48
C GLY A 23 -10.70 12.76 -4.92
N GLY A 24 -10.99 11.47 -5.14
CA GLY A 24 -10.94 10.79 -6.43
C GLY A 24 -9.52 10.35 -6.81
N VAL A 25 -9.27 10.30 -8.12
CA VAL A 25 -8.00 9.88 -8.71
C VAL A 25 -7.30 11.09 -9.35
N GLY A 26 -6.02 11.31 -9.06
CA GLY A 26 -5.29 12.45 -9.61
C GLY A 26 -3.88 12.60 -9.08
N GLU A 27 -3.31 13.80 -9.16
CA GLU A 27 -2.08 14.12 -8.44
C GLU A 27 -2.34 14.11 -6.93
N THR A 28 -1.45 13.47 -6.20
CA THR A 28 -1.60 13.19 -4.78
C THR A 28 -0.64 14.04 -3.98
N THR A 29 -1.12 14.45 -2.81
CA THR A 29 -0.29 14.97 -1.73
C THR A 29 -0.73 14.27 -0.47
N GLU A 30 0.04 14.43 0.60
CA GLU A 30 -0.40 13.90 1.89
C GLU A 30 -1.81 14.41 2.29
N TRP A 31 -2.23 15.62 1.91
CA TRP A 31 -3.45 16.22 2.47
C TRP A 31 -4.68 16.17 1.56
N ASN A 32 -4.51 15.81 0.29
CA ASN A 32 -5.59 15.93 -0.69
C ASN A 32 -6.48 14.69 -0.83
N ARG A 33 -6.14 13.59 -0.15
CA ARG A 33 -6.91 12.33 -0.09
C ARG A 33 -7.26 11.75 -1.47
N LYS A 34 -6.33 11.85 -2.43
CA LYS A 34 -6.50 11.35 -3.80
C LYS A 34 -5.67 10.11 -4.04
N THR A 35 -6.25 9.09 -4.66
CA THR A 35 -5.46 7.97 -5.20
C THR A 35 -4.61 8.47 -6.37
N PRO A 36 -3.30 8.15 -6.42
CA PRO A 36 -2.44 8.66 -7.46
C PRO A 36 -2.82 8.10 -8.82
N ARG A 37 -2.83 8.97 -9.83
CA ARG A 37 -2.98 8.57 -11.23
C ARG A 37 -1.61 8.27 -11.83
N GLY A 38 -1.40 7.03 -12.28
CA GLY A 38 -0.15 6.65 -12.94
C GLY A 38 -0.02 5.14 -13.15
N GLN A 39 1.14 4.74 -13.63
CA GLN A 39 1.56 3.34 -13.67
C GLN A 39 2.59 3.14 -12.56
N PHE A 40 2.36 2.14 -11.72
CA PHE A 40 3.20 1.82 -10.57
C PHE A 40 3.50 0.32 -10.58
N SER A 41 4.67 -0.03 -10.07
CA SER A 41 5.09 -1.42 -9.89
C SER A 41 4.80 -1.87 -8.47
N PHE A 42 4.56 -3.17 -8.29
CA PHE A 42 4.57 -3.77 -6.97
C PHE A 42 6.00 -4.03 -6.53
N THR A 43 6.36 -3.59 -5.32
CA THR A 43 7.73 -3.72 -4.79
C THR A 43 7.87 -4.92 -3.87
N TYR A 44 6.97 -5.05 -2.90
CA TYR A 44 6.89 -6.18 -1.97
C TYR A 44 5.47 -6.31 -1.41
N ALA A 45 5.21 -7.44 -0.75
CA ALA A 45 3.94 -7.72 -0.10
C ALA A 45 4.12 -7.79 1.42
N PHE A 46 3.09 -7.43 2.17
CA PHE A 46 3.03 -7.61 3.61
C PHE A 46 1.59 -7.80 4.08
N GLY A 47 1.39 -8.22 5.32
CA GLY A 47 0.05 -8.31 5.88
C GLY A 47 -0.02 -8.97 7.23
N ILE A 48 -1.21 -8.90 7.83
CA ILE A 48 -1.50 -9.45 9.17
C ILE A 48 -1.54 -10.99 9.14
N LEU A 49 -2.03 -11.56 8.04
CA LEU A 49 -2.18 -13.00 7.88
C LEU A 49 -0.91 -13.65 7.32
N PRO A 50 -0.74 -14.99 7.40
CA PRO A 50 0.38 -15.68 6.76
C PRO A 50 0.39 -15.49 5.23
N ASN A 51 1.56 -15.67 4.60
CA ASN A 51 1.72 -15.54 3.14
C ASN A 51 0.67 -16.42 2.40
N PRO A 52 -0.15 -15.83 1.49
CA PRO A 52 -1.18 -16.57 0.75
C PRO A 52 -0.63 -17.40 -0.42
N GLY A 53 0.70 -17.47 -0.58
CA GLY A 53 1.37 -18.16 -1.70
C GLY A 53 1.84 -17.22 -2.80
N THR A 54 2.13 -15.95 -2.50
CA THR A 54 2.66 -15.00 -3.49
C THR A 54 4.13 -15.27 -3.82
N GLU A 55 4.51 -15.01 -5.08
CA GLU A 55 5.91 -15.01 -5.52
C GLU A 55 6.68 -13.77 -5.06
N LEU A 56 5.99 -12.69 -4.68
CA LEU A 56 6.62 -11.50 -4.11
C LEU A 56 7.18 -11.80 -2.72
N SER A 57 8.24 -11.09 -2.35
CA SER A 57 8.72 -11.10 -0.96
C SER A 57 7.60 -10.68 -0.02
N TYR A 58 7.28 -11.52 0.97
CA TYR A 58 6.16 -11.33 1.88
C TYR A 58 6.63 -11.13 3.32
N THR A 59 6.21 -10.05 3.95
CA THR A 59 6.42 -9.82 5.39
C THR A 59 5.11 -10.01 6.15
N GLN A 60 5.02 -11.06 6.96
CA GLN A 60 3.94 -11.17 7.93
C GLN A 60 4.22 -10.19 9.07
N VAL A 61 3.32 -9.25 9.29
CA VAL A 61 3.50 -8.20 10.29
C VAL A 61 3.09 -8.67 11.69
N ASP A 62 3.77 -8.13 12.67
CA ASP A 62 3.38 -8.14 14.08
C ASP A 62 3.22 -6.70 14.60
N ASP A 63 3.14 -6.53 15.92
CA ASP A 63 2.97 -5.26 16.62
C ASP A 63 4.21 -4.33 16.57
N THR A 64 5.25 -4.71 15.84
CA THR A 64 6.45 -3.90 15.69
C THR A 64 6.52 -3.13 14.38
N TYR A 65 5.62 -3.40 13.43
CA TYR A 65 5.66 -2.82 12.08
C TYR A 65 4.84 -1.54 11.93
N TYR A 66 5.46 -0.55 11.31
CA TYR A 66 4.90 0.77 11.07
C TYR A 66 5.15 1.25 9.65
N TRP A 67 4.20 2.01 9.10
CA TRP A 67 4.46 2.87 7.94
C TRP A 67 4.51 4.32 8.40
N VAL A 68 5.64 4.98 8.18
CA VAL A 68 5.86 6.34 8.71
C VAL A 68 5.30 7.38 7.75
N ASP A 69 4.29 8.14 8.20
CA ASP A 69 3.65 9.25 7.47
C ASP A 69 4.16 10.63 7.94
N ASP A 70 4.98 10.70 8.98
CA ASP A 70 5.56 11.96 9.50
C ASP A 70 6.55 12.56 8.50
N VAL A 71 6.16 13.64 7.83
CA VAL A 71 6.96 14.39 6.84
C VAL A 71 8.28 14.93 7.38
N ASN A 72 8.43 15.05 8.71
CA ASN A 72 9.65 15.52 9.35
C ASN A 72 10.57 14.37 9.81
N SER A 73 10.11 13.12 9.70
CA SER A 73 10.89 11.95 10.07
C SER A 73 11.90 11.59 8.98
N ARG A 74 13.10 11.16 9.38
CA ARG A 74 14.08 10.55 8.47
C ARG A 74 13.61 9.22 7.85
N TYR A 75 12.54 8.65 8.41
CA TYR A 75 11.92 7.42 7.93
C TYR A 75 10.63 7.70 7.15
N TYR A 76 10.35 8.95 6.78
CA TYR A 76 9.15 9.29 6.01
C TYR A 76 8.96 8.40 4.78
N ASN A 77 7.73 7.95 4.58
CA ASN A 77 7.31 7.00 3.55
C ASN A 77 8.08 5.67 3.54
N GLN A 78 8.51 5.19 4.71
CA GLN A 78 9.16 3.88 4.83
C GLN A 78 8.34 2.94 5.72
N PHE A 79 8.33 1.67 5.30
CA PHE A 79 7.87 0.55 6.10
C PHE A 79 9.02 0.07 6.99
N VAL A 80 8.85 0.16 8.30
CA VAL A 80 9.90 -0.10 9.29
C VAL A 80 9.40 -1.01 10.41
N THR A 81 10.33 -1.68 11.09
CA THR A 81 10.06 -2.38 12.34
C THR A 81 10.83 -1.75 13.50
N THR A 82 10.18 -1.59 14.65
CA THR A 82 10.82 -1.08 15.88
C THR A 82 11.86 -2.02 16.46
N LYS A 83 11.94 -3.28 15.98
CA LYS A 83 12.98 -4.25 16.38
C LYS A 83 14.37 -3.82 15.92
N THR A 84 14.47 -3.20 14.75
CA THR A 84 15.75 -2.79 14.14
C THR A 84 15.87 -1.28 13.99
N THR A 85 14.76 -0.56 14.08
CA THR A 85 14.69 0.87 13.78
C THR A 85 14.27 1.64 15.03
N PRO A 86 15.16 2.44 15.65
CA PRO A 86 14.79 3.33 16.74
C PRO A 86 13.73 4.33 16.28
N LYS A 87 12.67 4.50 17.08
CA LYS A 87 11.59 5.43 16.77
C LYS A 87 12.12 6.85 16.61
N ALA A 88 11.80 7.47 15.47
CA ALA A 88 12.18 8.84 15.13
C ALA A 88 11.06 9.60 14.39
N TRP A 89 9.80 9.27 14.71
CA TRP A 89 8.60 9.84 14.10
C TRP A 89 7.55 10.17 15.17
N ASN A 90 6.74 11.20 14.89
CA ASN A 90 5.61 11.62 15.71
C ASN A 90 4.29 11.00 15.25
N SER A 91 4.19 10.66 13.97
CA SER A 91 3.06 9.95 13.37
C SER A 91 3.55 8.79 12.50
N ALA A 92 2.80 7.70 12.55
CA ALA A 92 2.95 6.53 11.68
C ALA A 92 1.67 5.68 11.76
N GLU A 93 1.40 4.92 10.72
CA GLU A 93 0.42 3.85 10.73
C GLU A 93 0.97 2.65 11.51
N HIS A 94 0.25 2.19 12.54
CA HIS A 94 0.55 0.93 13.21
C HIS A 94 -0.16 -0.21 12.50
N ILE A 95 0.57 -1.01 11.75
CA ILE A 95 0.00 -1.84 10.68
C ILE A 95 -0.94 -2.93 11.20
N ILE A 96 -0.60 -3.55 12.33
CA ILE A 96 -1.41 -4.61 12.94
C ILE A 96 -2.81 -4.14 13.37
N GLU A 97 -2.99 -2.83 13.61
CA GLU A 97 -4.26 -2.25 14.08
C GLU A 97 -5.25 -2.00 12.95
N ILE A 98 -4.81 -2.05 11.68
CA ILE A 98 -5.63 -1.72 10.51
C ILE A 98 -6.36 -2.97 9.98
N ASN A 99 -7.11 -3.60 10.86
CA ASN A 99 -7.92 -4.79 10.58
C ASN A 99 -9.34 -4.40 10.10
N PRO A 100 -9.90 -5.05 9.05
CA PRO A 100 -9.34 -6.14 8.24
C PRO A 100 -8.59 -5.67 6.99
N ALA A 101 -8.49 -4.36 6.77
CA ALA A 101 -7.96 -3.79 5.54
C ALA A 101 -6.55 -4.29 5.21
N TYR A 102 -5.70 -4.55 6.20
CA TYR A 102 -4.28 -4.91 5.99
C TYR A 102 -4.02 -6.41 6.14
N HIS A 103 -5.03 -7.27 5.94
CA HIS A 103 -4.82 -8.73 5.87
C HIS A 103 -3.77 -9.11 4.81
N TYR A 104 -3.88 -8.53 3.63
CA TYR A 104 -2.92 -8.67 2.54
C TYR A 104 -2.73 -7.33 1.84
N VAL A 105 -1.49 -6.88 1.72
CA VAL A 105 -1.11 -5.60 1.14
C VAL A 105 -0.01 -5.79 0.10
N LEU A 106 -0.20 -5.17 -1.05
CA LEU A 106 0.79 -5.00 -2.11
C LEU A 106 1.26 -3.55 -2.07
N SER A 107 2.54 -3.36 -1.74
CA SER A 107 3.16 -2.03 -1.74
C SER A 107 3.44 -1.57 -3.17
N LEU A 108 3.19 -0.29 -3.43
CA LEU A 108 3.47 0.36 -4.71
C LEU A 108 4.78 1.16 -4.64
N ASP A 109 5.47 1.29 -5.76
CA ASP A 109 6.63 2.19 -5.92
C ASP A 109 6.23 3.68 -6.05
N TYR A 110 5.11 4.08 -5.46
CA TYR A 110 4.72 5.48 -5.41
C TYR A 110 5.61 6.27 -4.44
N ASN A 111 6.07 7.45 -4.87
CA ASN A 111 7.00 8.29 -4.11
C ASN A 111 8.25 7.51 -3.63
N PRO A 112 9.00 6.87 -4.55
CA PRO A 112 10.10 5.98 -4.17
C PRO A 112 11.30 6.76 -3.60
N SER A 113 11.43 8.04 -3.96
CA SER A 113 12.42 8.95 -3.39
C SER A 113 12.09 9.41 -1.97
N CYS A 114 10.94 8.98 -1.41
CA CYS A 114 10.48 9.38 -0.08
C CYS A 114 10.44 10.91 0.09
N THR A 115 9.96 11.63 -0.93
CA THR A 115 9.90 13.10 -0.94
C THR A 115 8.77 13.57 -0.01
N PRO A 116 9.05 14.31 1.07
CA PRO A 116 8.04 14.76 2.03
C PRO A 116 6.88 15.53 1.38
N GLY A 117 5.66 15.21 1.78
CA GLY A 117 4.44 15.91 1.35
C GLY A 117 3.83 15.43 0.03
N VAL A 118 4.53 14.58 -0.71
CA VAL A 118 4.04 14.01 -1.98
C VAL A 118 3.04 12.86 -1.74
N GLY A 119 2.94 12.36 -0.51
CA GLY A 119 2.05 11.27 -0.14
C GLY A 119 2.84 10.04 0.29
N SER A 120 2.28 9.29 1.23
CA SER A 120 2.88 8.10 1.81
C SER A 120 1.87 6.96 1.92
N ALA A 121 2.36 5.78 2.27
CA ALA A 121 1.57 4.58 2.57
C ALA A 121 0.62 4.13 1.44
N ILE A 122 0.94 4.46 0.19
CA ILE A 122 0.09 4.11 -0.94
C ILE A 122 0.28 2.64 -1.27
N SER A 123 -0.79 1.88 -1.12
CA SER A 123 -0.78 0.45 -1.34
C SER A 123 -2.13 -0.05 -1.84
N CYS A 124 -2.10 -1.19 -2.53
CA CYS A 124 -3.30 -1.97 -2.83
C CYS A 124 -3.46 -3.02 -1.73
N THR A 125 -4.61 -3.05 -1.09
CA THR A 125 -4.92 -4.03 -0.05
C THR A 125 -6.05 -4.93 -0.53
N ALA A 126 -6.05 -6.20 -0.14
CA ALA A 126 -7.14 -7.12 -0.44
C ALA A 126 -7.80 -7.56 0.87
N VAL A 127 -9.10 -7.32 0.99
CA VAL A 127 -9.89 -7.85 2.11
C VAL A 127 -10.64 -9.07 1.60
N GLN A 128 -10.30 -10.23 2.15
CA GLN A 128 -11.09 -11.43 1.93
C GLN A 128 -12.37 -11.33 2.75
N THR A 129 -13.41 -10.70 2.18
CA THR A 129 -14.78 -10.87 2.68
C THR A 129 -15.39 -12.11 2.03
N VAL A 130 -16.58 -12.54 2.46
CA VAL A 130 -17.25 -13.79 2.03
C VAL A 130 -17.74 -13.74 0.56
N ARG A 131 -17.22 -12.81 -0.26
CA ARG A 131 -17.52 -12.51 -1.67
C ARG A 131 -16.21 -12.09 -2.39
N PRO A 132 -16.12 -12.07 -3.74
CA PRO A 132 -14.82 -12.01 -4.43
C PRO A 132 -13.99 -10.80 -4.00
N ALA A 133 -12.66 -10.98 -3.94
CA ALA A 133 -11.72 -10.08 -3.30
C ALA A 133 -11.85 -8.63 -3.79
N ASP A 134 -12.33 -7.75 -2.91
CA ASP A 134 -12.30 -6.30 -3.13
C ASP A 134 -10.87 -5.81 -2.88
N ALA A 135 -10.32 -5.08 -3.85
CA ALA A 135 -9.00 -4.46 -3.75
C ALA A 135 -9.15 -2.98 -3.36
N PHE A 136 -8.56 -2.55 -2.25
CA PHE A 136 -8.64 -1.16 -1.77
C PHE A 136 -7.30 -0.47 -2.03
N LEU A 137 -7.32 0.67 -2.73
CA LEU A 137 -6.19 1.60 -2.67
C LEU A 137 -6.32 2.42 -1.38
N SER A 138 -5.57 2.02 -0.35
CA SER A 138 -5.54 2.75 0.90
C SER A 138 -4.67 3.98 0.73
N GLN A 139 -5.29 5.14 0.83
CA GLN A 139 -4.65 6.34 1.33
C GLN A 139 -5.54 6.88 2.45
N LYS A 140 -5.10 6.74 3.69
CA LYS A 140 -5.74 7.38 4.83
C LYS A 140 -4.77 8.32 5.51
N THR A 141 -4.67 9.53 4.97
CA THR A 141 -4.31 10.65 5.81
C THR A 141 -5.55 11.12 6.54
N ARG A 142 -5.39 11.25 7.87
CA ARG A 142 -6.44 11.56 8.87
C ARG A 142 -7.52 12.52 8.38
#